data_AF-A0A662XI93-F1
#
_entry.id   AF-A0A662XI93-F1
#
_cell.length_a   1.000
_cell.length_b   1.000
_cell.length_c   1.000
_cell.angle_alpha   90.00
_cell.angle_beta   90.00
_cell.angle_gamma   90.00
#
_symmetry.space_group_name_H-M   'P 1'
#
loop_
_entity.id
_entity.type
_entity.pdbx_description
1 polymer ?
#
loop_
_entity_poly.entity_id
_entity_poly.type
_entity_poly.pdbx_seq_one_letter_code
_entity_poly.pdbx_strand_id
1 'polypeptide(L)'
;VPNKIQHVLCTGNLVTKEQFDELRNLAPNVHVVEGDCDQRKVRALPLCLSQIRTEHGKWFVNPGSITGAFSSVTSDVVPSFMLMALQGAKVVAFVYELKGDNVVVSKSEFTKET
;
A
#
# COMPACT_ATOMS: atom_id res chain seq x y z
N VAL A 1 -4.01 -9.55 15.03
CA VAL A 1 -4.40 -8.95 16.33
C VAL A 1 -5.52 -7.96 16.07
N PRO A 2 -6.77 -8.26 16.46
CA PRO A 2 -7.86 -7.30 16.38
C PRO A 2 -7.47 -6.01 17.12
N ASN A 3 -7.85 -4.84 16.59
CA ASN A 3 -7.66 -3.52 17.19
C ASN A 3 -6.21 -3.01 17.31
N LYS A 4 -5.23 -3.58 16.60
CA LYS A 4 -3.88 -2.97 16.48
C LYS A 4 -3.76 -1.95 15.34
N ILE A 5 -4.60 -2.04 14.31
CA ILE A 5 -4.58 -1.15 13.15
C ILE A 5 -5.73 -0.15 13.30
N GLN A 6 -5.40 1.14 13.29
CA GLN A 6 -6.39 2.21 13.49
C GLN A 6 -7.04 2.64 12.17
N HIS A 7 -6.26 2.65 11.09
CA HIS A 7 -6.68 3.08 9.75
C HIS A 7 -6.12 2.14 8.69
N VAL A 8 -6.93 1.88 7.66
CA VAL A 8 -6.51 1.24 6.41
C VAL A 8 -6.71 2.23 5.27
N LEU A 9 -5.66 2.45 4.48
CA LEU A 9 -5.69 3.22 3.24
C LEU A 9 -5.47 2.26 2.07
N CYS A 10 -6.47 2.11 1.20
CA CYS A 10 -6.40 1.27 0.00
C CYS A 10 -6.38 2.15 -1.25
N THR A 11 -5.39 1.92 -2.11
CA THR A 11 -5.18 2.68 -3.37
C THR A 11 -6.14 2.26 -4.50
N GLY A 12 -7.15 1.44 -4.21
CA GLY A 12 -8.16 0.98 -5.16
C GLY A 12 -7.83 -0.36 -5.80
N ASN A 13 -8.52 -0.64 -6.90
CA ASN A 13 -8.51 -1.93 -7.60
C ASN A 13 -9.00 -3.08 -6.70
N LEU A 14 -9.99 -2.79 -5.87
CA LEU A 14 -10.74 -3.79 -5.11
C LEU A 14 -11.82 -4.38 -6.02
N VAL A 15 -11.55 -5.57 -6.53
CA VAL A 15 -12.35 -6.21 -7.58
C VAL A 15 -13.72 -6.66 -7.06
N THR A 16 -13.84 -6.97 -5.76
CA THR A 16 -15.07 -7.51 -5.19
C THR A 16 -15.45 -6.95 -3.83
N LYS A 17 -16.74 -7.09 -3.48
CA LYS A 17 -17.27 -6.66 -2.18
C LYS A 17 -16.64 -7.45 -1.02
N GLU A 18 -16.33 -8.71 -1.22
CA GLU A 18 -15.70 -9.55 -0.20
C GLU A 18 -14.33 -8.99 0.23
N GLN A 19 -13.52 -8.52 -0.72
CA GLN A 19 -12.23 -7.89 -0.43
C GLN A 19 -12.39 -6.62 0.41
N PHE A 20 -13.44 -5.83 0.15
CA PHE A 20 -13.76 -4.67 0.97
C PHE A 20 -14.18 -5.05 2.40
N ASP A 21 -14.99 -6.09 2.53
CA ASP A 21 -15.44 -6.61 3.83
C ASP A 21 -14.26 -7.18 4.65
N GLU A 22 -13.26 -7.78 4.00
CA GLU A 22 -12.00 -8.17 4.66
C GLU A 22 -11.24 -6.97 5.25
N LEU A 23 -11.09 -5.87 4.50
CA LEU A 23 -10.45 -4.66 5.00
C LEU A 23 -11.22 -4.03 6.18
N ARG A 24 -12.55 -4.06 6.12
CA ARG A 24 -13.45 -3.61 7.21
C ARG A 24 -13.27 -4.41 8.50
N ASN A 25 -12.88 -5.67 8.39
CA ASN A 25 -12.59 -6.51 9.56
C ASN A 25 -11.22 -6.21 10.19
N LEU A 26 -10.29 -5.58 9.45
CA LEU A 26 -8.94 -5.26 9.94
C LEU A 26 -8.87 -3.99 10.79
N ALA A 27 -9.67 -2.98 10.47
CA ALA A 27 -9.64 -1.68 11.14
C ALA A 27 -11.02 -1.00 11.14
N PRO A 28 -11.34 -0.20 12.17
CA PRO A 28 -12.60 0.55 12.23
C PRO A 28 -12.71 1.63 11.13
N ASN A 29 -11.56 2.18 10.70
CA ASN A 29 -11.52 3.23 9.68
C ASN A 29 -10.86 2.71 8.40
N VAL A 30 -11.67 2.49 7.36
CA VAL A 30 -11.20 2.04 6.05
C VAL A 30 -11.49 3.11 5.02
N HIS A 31 -10.44 3.55 4.32
CA HIS A 31 -10.50 4.53 3.26
C HIS A 31 -10.04 3.86 1.96
N VAL A 32 -10.88 3.92 0.92
CA VAL A 32 -10.61 3.33 -0.38
C VAL A 32 -10.81 4.42 -1.44
N VAL A 33 -9.87 4.54 -2.36
CA VAL A 33 -10.04 5.34 -3.58
C VAL A 33 -10.37 4.43 -4.75
N GLU A 34 -11.07 4.94 -5.76
CA GLU A 34 -11.38 4.16 -6.96
C GLU A 34 -10.12 4.03 -7.85
N GLY A 35 -9.77 2.80 -8.18
CA GLY A 35 -8.74 2.47 -9.16
C GLY A 35 -9.30 2.39 -10.59
N ASP A 36 -8.42 2.24 -11.56
CA ASP A 36 -8.77 2.16 -12.99
C ASP A 36 -9.47 0.85 -13.37
N CYS A 37 -9.25 -0.22 -12.62
CA CYS A 37 -10.03 -1.45 -12.72
C CYS A 37 -11.38 -1.35 -12.00
N ASP A 38 -11.59 -0.35 -11.15
CA ASP A 38 -12.89 -0.10 -10.50
C ASP A 38 -13.83 0.69 -11.44
N GLN A 39 -13.29 1.53 -12.34
CA GLN A 39 -14.03 2.18 -13.43
C GLN A 39 -13.15 2.42 -14.68
N ARG A 40 -13.61 1.99 -15.87
CA ARG A 40 -12.93 2.10 -17.18
C ARG A 40 -12.41 3.51 -17.50
N LYS A 41 -11.21 3.89 -17.07
CA LYS A 41 -10.40 5.01 -17.61
C LYS A 41 -8.90 4.72 -17.45
N VAL A 42 -8.19 4.77 -18.58
CA VAL A 42 -6.79 4.39 -18.74
C VAL A 42 -5.86 5.56 -18.43
N ARG A 43 -5.09 5.47 -17.34
CA ARG A 43 -3.71 5.98 -17.21
C ARG A 43 -2.99 5.18 -16.12
N ALA A 44 -2.35 4.08 -16.51
CA ALA A 44 -1.55 3.27 -15.60
C ALA A 44 -0.27 4.01 -15.23
N LEU A 45 -0.23 4.60 -14.03
CA LEU A 45 1.04 4.72 -13.31
C LEU A 45 1.45 3.29 -12.89
N PRO A 46 2.74 2.96 -12.78
CA PRO A 46 3.18 1.66 -12.29
C PRO A 46 2.91 1.55 -10.78
N LEU A 47 1.62 1.43 -10.42
CA LEU A 47 1.16 1.23 -9.05
C LEU A 47 1.50 -0.17 -8.52
N CYS A 48 1.86 -1.11 -9.41
CA CYS A 48 2.14 -2.49 -9.07
C CYS A 48 3.42 -2.68 -8.24
N LEU A 49 4.37 -1.73 -8.27
CA LEU A 49 5.64 -1.85 -7.55
C LEU A 49 5.62 -1.03 -6.25
N SER A 50 5.92 -1.67 -5.13
CA SER A 50 6.09 -0.96 -3.86
C SER A 50 7.30 -0.04 -3.91
N GLN A 51 7.12 1.22 -3.51
CA GLN A 51 8.17 2.22 -3.57
C GLN A 51 8.01 3.29 -2.49
N ILE A 52 9.13 3.75 -1.95
CA ILE A 52 9.22 4.93 -1.09
C ILE A 52 10.21 5.91 -1.74
N ARG A 53 9.83 7.19 -1.87
CA ARG A 53 10.68 8.28 -2.36
C ARG A 53 10.54 9.52 -1.48
N THR A 54 11.62 10.29 -1.38
CA THR A 54 11.60 11.61 -0.74
C THR A 54 11.98 12.65 -1.77
N GLU A 55 11.11 13.63 -2.00
CA GLU A 55 11.34 14.71 -2.96
C GLU A 55 10.80 16.03 -2.39
N HIS A 56 11.63 17.08 -2.42
CA HIS A 56 11.26 18.43 -1.96
C HIS A 56 10.64 18.46 -0.54
N GLY A 57 11.22 17.70 0.40
CA GLY A 57 10.72 17.61 1.78
C GLY A 57 9.38 16.87 1.93
N LYS A 58 8.91 16.19 0.87
CA LYS A 58 7.70 15.36 0.89
C LYS A 58 8.07 13.89 0.75
N TRP A 59 7.25 13.05 1.37
CA TRP A 59 7.41 11.60 1.33
C TRP A 59 6.32 10.99 0.46
N PHE A 60 6.73 10.30 -0.59
CA PHE A 60 5.86 9.63 -1.54
C PHE A 60 5.96 8.13 -1.32
N VAL A 61 4.82 7.49 -1.08
CA VAL A 61 4.74 6.06 -0.80
C VAL A 61 3.79 5.39 -1.79
N ASN A 62 4.17 4.20 -2.21
CA ASN A 62 3.33 3.28 -2.95
C ASN A 62 3.45 1.91 -2.28
N PRO A 63 2.35 1.33 -1.75
CA PRO A 63 2.39 0.02 -1.09
C PRO A 63 2.61 -1.14 -2.06
N GLY A 64 2.46 -0.92 -3.37
CA GLY A 64 2.45 -1.98 -4.38
C GLY A 64 1.12 -2.73 -4.42
N SER A 65 1.11 -3.90 -5.06
CA SER A 65 -0.07 -4.76 -5.16
C SER A 65 -0.01 -5.88 -4.12
N ILE A 66 -0.99 -5.95 -3.21
CA ILE A 66 -1.04 -6.99 -2.16
C ILE A 66 -1.12 -8.43 -2.72
N THR A 67 -1.70 -8.60 -3.91
CA THR A 67 -1.81 -9.89 -4.61
C THR A 67 -0.71 -10.15 -5.65
N GLY A 68 0.18 -9.18 -5.89
CA GLY A 68 1.12 -9.23 -7.02
C GLY A 68 0.42 -9.23 -8.39
N ALA A 69 -0.65 -8.45 -8.55
CA ALA A 69 -1.44 -8.42 -9.77
C ALA A 69 -0.59 -8.03 -10.99
N PHE A 70 -0.87 -8.68 -12.13
CA PHE A 70 -0.18 -8.46 -13.39
C PHE A 70 -0.08 -6.97 -13.75
N SER A 71 1.07 -6.58 -14.28
CA SER A 71 1.31 -5.24 -14.82
C SER A 71 1.73 -5.32 -16.29
N SER A 72 1.18 -4.44 -17.12
CA SER A 72 1.63 -4.30 -18.51
C SER A 72 3.01 -3.65 -18.63
N VAL A 73 3.54 -3.07 -17.53
CA VAL A 73 4.79 -2.31 -17.52
C VAL A 73 5.98 -3.17 -17.06
N THR A 74 5.73 -4.20 -16.26
CA THR A 74 6.79 -5.08 -15.73
C THR A 74 6.25 -6.49 -15.46
N SER A 75 7.06 -7.51 -15.72
CA SER A 75 6.77 -8.90 -15.35
C SER A 75 7.20 -9.25 -13.93
N ASP A 76 8.00 -8.39 -13.29
CA ASP A 76 8.54 -8.61 -11.95
C ASP A 76 7.65 -7.93 -10.91
N VAL A 77 6.43 -8.47 -10.74
CA VAL A 77 5.49 -7.98 -9.73
C VAL A 77 5.57 -8.86 -8.49
N VAL A 78 5.97 -8.25 -7.38
CA VAL A 78 6.11 -8.91 -6.08
C VAL A 78 4.91 -8.51 -5.19
N PRO A 79 4.13 -9.47 -4.64
CA PRO A 79 3.06 -9.16 -3.71
C PRO A 79 3.60 -8.34 -2.53
N SER A 80 2.97 -7.19 -2.27
CA SER A 80 3.49 -6.22 -1.31
C SER A 80 2.42 -5.38 -0.62
N PHE A 81 2.70 -4.99 0.62
CA PHE A 81 1.90 -4.03 1.39
C PHE A 81 2.77 -3.23 2.36
N MET A 82 2.22 -2.16 2.94
CA MET A 82 2.94 -1.28 3.86
C MET A 82 2.20 -1.13 5.19
N LEU A 83 2.93 -1.23 6.30
CA LEU A 83 2.47 -0.81 7.63
C LEU A 83 3.19 0.47 8.03
N MET A 84 2.44 1.45 8.52
CA MET A 84 3.00 2.73 8.96
C MET A 84 2.67 2.99 10.42
N ALA A 85 3.67 3.39 11.19
CA ALA A 85 3.53 3.89 12.56
C ALA A 85 3.83 5.39 12.56
N LEU A 86 2.83 6.19 12.96
CA LEU A 86 2.93 7.64 13.04
C LEU A 86 3.01 8.06 14.51
N GLN A 87 3.99 8.89 14.85
CA GLN A 87 4.18 9.46 16.18
C GLN A 87 4.65 10.91 16.07
N GLY A 88 3.75 11.86 16.33
CA GLY A 88 4.04 13.28 16.15
C GLY A 88 4.43 13.59 14.70
N ALA A 89 5.60 14.19 14.50
CA ALA A 89 6.13 14.50 13.17
C ALA A 89 6.84 13.31 12.48
N LYS A 90 7.04 12.19 13.18
CA LYS A 90 7.77 11.03 12.69
C LYS A 90 6.83 9.95 12.15
N VAL A 91 7.19 9.38 11.01
CA VAL A 91 6.56 8.20 10.41
C VAL A 91 7.61 7.11 10.19
N VAL A 92 7.29 5.88 10.58
CA VAL A 92 8.07 4.68 10.28
C VAL A 92 7.22 3.79 9.38
N ALA A 93 7.70 3.48 8.18
CA ALA A 93 7.08 2.53 7.26
C ALA A 93 7.84 1.21 7.25
N PHE A 94 7.08 0.12 7.24
CA PHE A 94 7.53 -1.24 7.00
C PHE A 94 6.89 -1.73 5.70
N VAL A 95 7.70 -2.04 4.69
CA VAL A 95 7.23 -2.65 3.43
C VAL A 95 7.46 -4.15 3.53
N TYR A 96 6.39 -4.91 3.36
CA TYR A 96 6.40 -6.37 3.33
C TYR A 96 6.30 -6.82 1.88
N GLU A 97 7.23 -7.66 1.43
CA GLU A 97 7.28 -8.21 0.09
C GLU A 97 7.35 -9.74 0.16
N LEU A 98 6.54 -10.45 -0.63
CA LEU A 98 6.57 -11.91 -0.73
C LEU A 98 7.48 -12.35 -1.89
N LYS A 99 8.71 -12.77 -1.59
CA LYS A 99 9.70 -13.22 -2.58
C LYS A 99 9.84 -14.74 -2.52
N GLY A 100 9.23 -15.42 -3.49
CA GLY A 100 9.01 -16.87 -3.41
C GLY A 100 8.09 -17.18 -2.23
N ASP A 101 8.53 -18.06 -1.33
CA ASP A 101 7.78 -18.39 -0.11
C ASP A 101 8.20 -17.55 1.12
N ASN A 102 9.12 -16.59 0.93
CA ASN A 102 9.70 -15.82 2.02
C ASN A 102 9.13 -14.39 2.06
N VAL A 103 8.75 -13.96 3.26
CA VAL A 103 8.39 -12.56 3.51
C VAL A 103 9.65 -11.77 3.86
N VAL A 104 9.98 -10.79 3.03
CA VAL A 104 11.08 -9.84 3.24
C VAL A 104 10.49 -8.52 3.73
N VAL A 105 11.09 -7.93 4.75
CA VAL A 105 10.62 -6.67 5.34
C VAL A 105 11.70 -5.60 5.21
N SER A 106 11.36 -4.48 4.59
CA SER A 106 12.21 -3.28 4.59
C SER A 106 11.62 -2.21 5.50
N LYS A 107 12.48 -1.43 6.16
CA LYS A 107 12.11 -0.36 7.07
C LYS A 107 12.58 0.98 6.52
N SER A 108 11.74 2.01 6.60
CA SER A 108 12.10 3.40 6.25
C SER A 108 11.48 4.37 7.25
N GLU A 109 12.12 5.52 7.44
CA GLU A 109 11.67 6.54 8.39
C GLU A 109 11.65 7.92 7.72
N PHE A 110 10.67 8.73 8.08
CA PHE A 110 10.54 10.12 7.65
C PHE A 110 10.13 10.98 8.84
N THR A 111 10.76 12.14 9.00
CA THR A 111 10.36 13.14 10.00
C THR A 111 10.06 14.43 9.28
N LYS A 112 8.83 14.94 9.44
CA LYS A 112 8.45 16.23 8.89
C LYS A 112 9.22 17.34 9.61
N GLU A 113 9.99 18.12 8.88
CA GLU A 113 10.60 19.35 9.39
C GLU A 113 9.49 20.37 9.69
N THR A 114 9.60 21.04 10.84
CA THR A 114 8.57 21.94 11.37
C THR A 114 8.89 23.39 11.02
#